data_AF-A0A925CM31-F1
#
_entry.id   AF-A0A925CM31-F1
#
_cell.length_a   1.000
_cell.length_b   1.000
_cell.length_c   1.000
_cell.angle_alpha   90.00
_cell.angle_beta   90.00
_cell.angle_gamma   90.00
#
_symmetry.space_group_name_H-M   'P 1'
#
loop_
_entity.id
_entity.type
_entity.pdbx_description
1 polymer ?
#
loop_
_entity_poly.entity_id
_entity_poly.type
_entity_poly.pdbx_seq_one_letter_code
_entity_poly.pdbx_strand_id
1 'polypeptide(L)'
;MAMFILLSYGIISFVEHIIHRYFMHMKWLPAAVYQAYPFFNTTYEAHAVRHHGRWYKRFDYEPDPAGRLDNLTFTLSDSLAMLISALPLWAPLVFLSPFGGCVFVASAFVHNRLWNALHRQMHIPEDVFFKDWKVYRFLARYHFMHHQMNGRNFNVVCPLADFVLCRTAKPRVRDIRNMLTLGLLYPRTIRMRSRVAGWSTRRFATQVSMNVNSEALPTADLERHILRTNNTLRSWESSGRLNVVNSPDEALGEPLPPCNAQHKSTRS
;
A
#
# COMPACT_ATOMS: atom_id res chain seq x y z
N MET A 1 13.46 -23.02 18.59
CA MET A 1 12.74 -22.80 17.32
C MET A 1 11.63 -21.76 17.45
N ALA A 2 10.56 -22.02 18.22
CA ALA A 2 9.41 -21.11 18.35
C ALA A 2 9.78 -19.67 18.75
N MET A 3 10.66 -19.50 19.73
CA MET A 3 11.17 -18.18 20.14
C MET A 3 11.84 -17.43 18.97
N PHE A 4 12.67 -18.10 18.17
CA PHE A 4 13.30 -17.49 17.01
C PHE A 4 12.28 -17.10 15.95
N ILE A 5 11.27 -17.92 15.69
CA ILE A 5 10.18 -17.58 14.76
C ILE A 5 9.44 -16.31 15.22
N LEU A 6 9.08 -16.24 16.51
CA LEU A 6 8.40 -15.07 17.07
C LEU A 6 9.27 -13.81 17.01
N LEU A 7 10.55 -13.93 17.38
CA LEU A 7 11.51 -12.83 17.31
C LEU A 7 11.73 -12.36 15.86
N SER A 8 11.91 -13.30 14.93
CA SER A 8 12.06 -13.01 13.50
C SER A 8 10.84 -12.29 12.95
N TYR A 9 9.64 -12.79 13.24
CA TYR A 9 8.41 -12.13 12.82
C TYR A 9 8.26 -10.73 13.42
N GLY A 10 8.62 -10.55 14.71
CA GLY A 10 8.68 -9.24 15.35
C GLY A 10 9.54 -8.26 14.55
N ILE A 11 10.78 -8.62 14.26
CA ILE A 11 11.70 -7.78 13.47
C ILE A 11 11.14 -7.52 12.07
N ILE A 12 10.66 -8.56 11.36
CA ILE A 12 10.10 -8.43 10.01
C ILE A 12 8.92 -7.46 9.99
N SER A 13 8.00 -7.54 10.96
CA SER A 13 6.85 -6.64 11.01
C SER A 13 7.25 -5.17 11.21
N PHE A 14 8.24 -4.89 12.07
CA PHE A 14 8.75 -3.54 12.25
C PHE A 14 9.54 -3.04 11.04
N VAL A 15 10.33 -3.90 10.39
CA VAL A 15 11.04 -3.57 9.15
C VAL A 15 10.06 -3.24 8.03
N GLU A 16 9.02 -4.05 7.84
CA GLU A 16 7.96 -3.78 6.87
C GLU A 16 7.29 -2.43 7.15
N HIS A 17 6.94 -2.15 8.41
CA HIS A 17 6.38 -0.86 8.80
C HIS A 17 7.32 0.31 8.43
N ILE A 18 8.60 0.19 8.76
CA ILE A 18 9.60 1.24 8.49
C ILE A 18 9.73 1.46 6.99
N ILE A 19 9.92 0.39 6.21
CA ILE A 19 10.09 0.47 4.76
C ILE A 19 8.85 1.06 4.12
N HIS A 20 7.68 0.53 4.44
CA HIS A 20 6.44 0.95 3.81
C HIS A 20 6.09 2.40 4.18
N ARG A 21 6.26 2.80 5.43
CA ARG A 21 5.99 4.18 5.84
C ARG A 21 7.03 5.17 5.32
N TYR A 22 8.30 4.94 5.63
CA TYR A 22 9.33 5.97 5.47
C TYR A 22 10.01 5.95 4.11
N PHE A 23 9.96 4.84 3.37
CA PHE A 23 10.60 4.73 2.07
C PHE A 23 9.60 4.58 0.92
N MET A 24 8.44 3.95 1.15
CA MET A 24 7.41 3.81 0.12
C MET A 24 6.38 4.95 0.12
N HIS A 25 6.10 5.58 1.28
CA HIS A 25 5.13 6.69 1.38
C HIS A 25 5.73 8.06 1.68
N MET A 26 7.01 8.13 2.06
CA MET A 26 7.66 9.39 2.46
C MET A 26 9.06 9.50 1.84
N LYS A 27 9.55 10.73 1.70
CA LYS A 27 10.96 11.03 1.42
C LYS A 27 11.63 11.61 2.67
N TRP A 28 11.80 10.79 3.71
CA TRP A 28 12.22 11.26 5.04
C TRP A 28 13.73 11.53 5.18
N LEU A 29 14.56 11.00 4.29
CA LEU A 29 16.01 11.21 4.30
C LEU A 29 16.40 12.48 3.50
N PRO A 30 17.61 13.03 3.71
CA PRO A 30 18.11 14.13 2.89
C PRO A 30 18.16 13.77 1.40
N ALA A 31 17.94 14.75 0.52
CA ALA A 31 17.92 14.56 -0.94
C ALA A 31 19.18 13.86 -1.49
N ALA A 32 20.36 14.16 -0.91
CA ALA A 32 21.62 13.52 -1.30
C ALA A 32 21.60 11.98 -1.16
N VAL A 33 20.85 11.44 -0.18
CA VAL A 33 20.73 9.98 -0.01
C VAL A 33 19.91 9.36 -1.14
N TYR A 34 18.83 10.01 -1.58
CA TYR A 34 18.02 9.54 -2.71
C TYR A 34 18.77 9.64 -4.04
N GLN A 35 19.69 10.60 -4.18
CA GLN A 35 20.57 10.71 -5.33
C GLN A 35 21.66 9.63 -5.33
N ALA A 36 22.28 9.36 -4.17
CA ALA A 36 23.32 8.34 -4.03
C ALA A 36 22.76 6.90 -4.12
N TYR A 37 21.51 6.70 -3.68
CA TYR A 37 20.84 5.39 -3.65
C TYR A 37 19.51 5.45 -4.40
N PRO A 38 19.52 5.33 -5.74
CA PRO A 38 18.32 5.43 -6.58
C PRO A 38 17.20 4.44 -6.19
N PHE A 39 17.54 3.31 -5.57
CA PHE A 39 16.59 2.33 -5.05
C PHE A 39 15.49 2.99 -4.22
N PHE A 40 15.82 3.87 -3.26
CA PHE A 40 14.82 4.50 -2.41
C PHE A 40 13.87 5.41 -3.18
N ASN A 41 14.38 6.13 -4.18
CA ASN A 41 13.53 6.97 -5.03
C ASN A 41 12.61 6.11 -5.90
N THR A 42 13.14 5.05 -6.51
CA THR A 42 12.36 4.09 -7.29
C THR A 42 11.26 3.44 -6.45
N THR A 43 11.57 3.02 -5.22
CA THR A 43 10.60 2.44 -4.29
C THR A 43 9.48 3.41 -3.93
N TYR A 44 9.80 4.66 -3.62
CA TYR A 44 8.80 5.72 -3.37
C TYR A 44 7.91 5.96 -4.61
N GLU A 45 8.53 6.18 -5.78
CA GLU A 45 7.80 6.46 -7.01
C GLU A 45 6.92 5.28 -7.44
N ALA A 46 7.39 4.04 -7.24
CA ALA A 46 6.61 2.85 -7.52
C ALA A 46 5.38 2.74 -6.63
N HIS A 47 5.52 3.05 -5.34
CA HIS A 47 4.47 2.81 -4.37
C HIS A 47 3.55 4.01 -4.15
N ALA A 48 4.04 5.14 -3.64
CA ALA A 48 3.21 6.31 -3.38
C ALA A 48 2.62 6.90 -4.65
N VAL A 49 3.44 7.03 -5.70
CA VAL A 49 3.04 7.76 -6.92
C VAL A 49 2.30 6.86 -7.90
N ARG A 50 2.87 5.70 -8.27
CA ARG A 50 2.24 4.82 -9.26
C ARG A 50 1.16 3.93 -8.65
N HIS A 51 1.48 3.09 -7.66
CA HIS A 51 0.51 2.16 -7.07
C HIS A 51 -0.69 2.87 -6.44
N HIS A 52 -0.47 3.83 -5.53
CA HIS A 52 -1.56 4.58 -4.88
C HIS A 52 -2.08 5.75 -5.71
N GLY A 53 -1.18 6.55 -6.28
CA GLY A 53 -1.52 7.80 -6.93
C GLY A 53 -2.04 7.67 -8.36
N ARG A 54 -1.70 6.60 -9.08
CA ARG A 54 -2.04 6.42 -10.50
C ARG A 54 -2.94 5.21 -10.75
N TRP A 55 -2.45 4.01 -10.42
CA TRP A 55 -3.06 2.75 -10.83
C TRP A 55 -4.24 2.38 -9.92
N TYR A 56 -3.96 2.01 -8.67
CA TYR A 56 -4.98 1.52 -7.74
C TYR A 56 -5.70 2.64 -6.98
N LYS A 57 -6.08 3.71 -7.69
CA LYS A 57 -7.04 4.72 -7.18
C LYS A 57 -8.36 4.07 -6.78
N ARG A 58 -8.73 3.00 -7.50
CA ARG A 58 -9.75 2.04 -7.09
C ARG A 58 -9.04 0.78 -6.59
N PHE A 59 -9.39 0.36 -5.39
CA PHE A 59 -8.64 -0.66 -4.66
C PHE A 59 -8.38 -1.95 -5.45
N ASP A 60 -9.38 -2.50 -6.13
CA ASP A 60 -9.31 -3.80 -6.81
C ASP A 60 -9.47 -3.70 -8.33
N TYR A 61 -9.19 -2.52 -8.90
CA TYR A 61 -9.46 -2.28 -10.31
C TYR A 61 -8.45 -1.32 -10.94
N GLU A 62 -7.73 -1.83 -11.93
CA GLU A 62 -6.87 -1.07 -12.84
C GLU A 62 -7.15 -1.52 -14.29
N PRO A 63 -7.66 -0.64 -15.18
CA PRO A 63 -7.96 -0.99 -16.56
C PRO A 63 -6.72 -1.05 -17.47
N ASP A 64 -5.66 -0.30 -17.19
CA ASP A 64 -4.43 -0.26 -17.99
C ASP A 64 -3.63 -1.57 -17.76
N PRO A 65 -3.37 -2.37 -18.80
CA PRO A 65 -2.57 -3.59 -18.69
C PRO A 65 -1.18 -3.35 -18.08
N ALA A 66 -0.54 -2.21 -18.36
CA ALA A 66 0.77 -1.87 -17.82
C ALA A 66 0.69 -1.57 -16.31
N GLY A 67 -0.34 -0.82 -15.90
CA GLY A 67 -0.56 -0.48 -14.48
C GLY A 67 -1.04 -1.66 -13.65
N ARG A 68 -1.75 -2.61 -14.26
CA ARG A 68 -2.38 -3.75 -13.57
C ARG A 68 -1.39 -4.65 -12.84
N LEU A 69 -0.14 -4.73 -13.27
CA LEU A 69 0.86 -5.57 -12.61
C LEU A 69 1.98 -4.76 -11.96
N ASP A 70 2.04 -3.45 -12.22
CA ASP A 70 3.08 -2.57 -11.72
C ASP A 70 3.02 -2.47 -10.19
N ASN A 71 4.16 -2.73 -9.54
CA ASN A 71 4.37 -2.63 -8.10
C ASN A 71 3.38 -3.40 -7.20
N LEU A 72 2.76 -4.48 -7.72
CA LEU A 72 1.93 -5.38 -6.90
C LEU A 72 2.73 -6.43 -6.15
N THR A 73 3.93 -6.75 -6.60
CA THR A 73 4.78 -7.79 -6.04
C THR A 73 6.22 -7.34 -6.03
N PHE A 74 6.96 -7.72 -4.98
CA PHE A 74 8.40 -7.57 -4.96
C PHE A 74 9.07 -8.66 -5.80
N THR A 75 9.99 -8.25 -6.65
CA THR A 75 10.88 -9.16 -7.36
C THR A 75 11.87 -9.80 -6.40
N LEU A 76 12.60 -10.82 -6.85
CA LEU A 76 13.69 -11.39 -6.07
C LEU A 76 14.78 -10.35 -5.79
N SER A 77 15.09 -9.50 -6.77
CA SER A 77 16.06 -8.41 -6.60
C SER A 77 15.62 -7.40 -5.54
N ASP A 78 14.34 -7.00 -5.53
CA ASP A 78 13.81 -6.10 -4.50
C ASP A 78 13.91 -6.74 -3.11
N SER A 79 13.58 -8.02 -3.03
CA SER A 79 13.60 -8.80 -1.79
C SER A 79 15.02 -8.92 -1.22
N LEU A 80 16.01 -9.17 -2.08
CA LEU A 80 17.42 -9.19 -1.69
C LEU A 80 17.91 -7.80 -1.29
N ALA A 81 17.55 -6.76 -2.04
CA ALA A 81 17.91 -5.37 -1.72
C ALA A 81 17.33 -4.96 -0.36
N MET A 82 16.08 -5.29 -0.06
CA MET A 82 15.46 -5.04 1.25
C MET A 82 16.15 -5.83 2.37
N LEU A 83 16.47 -7.10 2.14
CA LEU A 83 17.17 -7.94 3.13
C LEU A 83 18.56 -7.37 3.45
N ILE A 84 19.31 -6.97 2.44
CA ILE A 84 20.63 -6.34 2.59
C ILE A 84 20.49 -4.98 3.29
N SER A 85 19.51 -4.17 2.89
CA SER A 85 19.27 -2.84 3.48
C SER A 85 18.89 -2.94 4.97
N ALA A 86 18.26 -4.04 5.38
CA ALA A 86 17.92 -4.32 6.77
C ALA A 86 19.04 -5.03 7.57
N LEU A 87 20.22 -5.27 6.98
CA LEU A 87 21.36 -5.97 7.63
C LEU A 87 21.64 -5.50 9.06
N PRO A 88 21.72 -4.19 9.38
CA PRO A 88 21.99 -3.74 10.74
C PRO A 88 20.98 -4.23 11.78
N LEU A 89 19.76 -4.55 11.37
CA LEU A 89 18.68 -4.98 12.27
C LEU A 89 18.68 -6.50 12.53
N TRP A 90 19.14 -7.31 11.57
CA TRP A 90 19.07 -8.77 11.69
C TRP A 90 20.43 -9.47 11.76
N ALA A 91 21.53 -8.86 11.30
CA ALA A 91 22.87 -9.44 11.40
C ALA A 91 23.27 -9.85 12.83
N PRO A 92 22.94 -9.08 13.89
CA PRO A 92 23.23 -9.51 15.27
C PRO A 92 22.65 -10.89 15.61
N LEU A 93 21.52 -11.28 15.04
CA LEU A 93 20.95 -12.61 15.26
C LEU A 93 21.88 -13.71 14.74
N VAL A 94 22.54 -13.50 13.60
CA VAL A 94 23.48 -14.47 13.02
C VAL A 94 24.69 -14.65 13.93
N PHE A 95 25.24 -13.54 14.44
CA PHE A 95 26.41 -13.58 15.32
C PHE A 95 26.12 -14.21 16.68
N LEU A 96 24.95 -13.94 17.26
CA LEU A 96 24.55 -14.52 18.54
C LEU A 96 24.08 -15.98 18.41
N SER A 97 23.47 -16.32 17.29
CA SER A 97 22.98 -17.67 17.01
C SER A 97 22.86 -17.89 15.50
N PRO A 98 23.82 -18.61 14.87
CA PRO A 98 23.74 -18.93 13.45
C PRO A 98 22.42 -19.62 13.07
N PHE A 99 21.93 -20.50 13.95
CA PHE A 99 20.62 -21.13 13.81
C PHE A 99 19.47 -20.11 13.81
N GLY A 100 19.47 -19.15 14.75
CA GLY A 100 18.50 -18.05 14.78
C GLY A 100 18.56 -17.19 13.52
N GLY A 101 19.77 -16.93 13.00
CA GLY A 101 19.99 -16.27 11.71
C GLY A 101 19.36 -17.02 10.53
N CYS A 102 19.56 -18.35 10.44
CA CYS A 102 18.91 -19.17 9.42
C CYS A 102 17.38 -19.14 9.53
N VAL A 103 16.84 -19.22 10.75
CA VAL A 103 15.38 -19.10 10.99
C VAL A 103 14.86 -17.74 10.55
N PHE A 104 15.60 -16.66 10.80
CA PHE A 104 15.23 -15.31 10.37
C PHE A 104 15.16 -15.21 8.84
N VAL A 105 16.22 -15.63 8.14
CA VAL A 105 16.27 -15.58 6.67
C VAL A 105 15.14 -16.40 6.06
N ALA A 106 14.91 -17.62 6.56
CA ALA A 106 13.79 -18.46 6.12
C ALA A 106 12.43 -17.77 6.36
N SER A 107 12.24 -17.17 7.54
CA SER A 107 11.02 -16.44 7.89
C SER A 107 10.79 -15.22 6.99
N ALA A 108 11.86 -14.49 6.63
CA ALA A 108 11.79 -13.33 5.74
C ALA A 108 11.36 -13.74 4.32
N PHE A 109 11.87 -14.85 3.79
CA PHE A 109 11.43 -15.39 2.49
C PHE A 109 9.97 -15.84 2.52
N VAL A 110 9.54 -16.56 3.57
CA VAL A 110 8.13 -16.96 3.73
C VAL A 110 7.24 -15.73 3.81
N HIS A 111 7.61 -14.73 4.60
CA HIS A 111 6.87 -13.46 4.72
C HIS A 111 6.76 -12.75 3.38
N ASN A 112 7.85 -12.65 2.61
CA ASN A 112 7.85 -12.03 1.29
C ASN A 112 6.91 -12.75 0.31
N ARG A 113 6.91 -14.09 0.31
CA ARG A 113 5.97 -14.88 -0.52
C ARG A 113 4.52 -14.63 -0.11
N LEU A 114 4.24 -14.61 1.20
CA LEU A 114 2.91 -14.29 1.70
C LEU A 114 2.50 -12.86 1.35
N TRP A 115 3.40 -11.89 1.49
CA TRP A 115 3.15 -10.49 1.12
C TRP A 115 2.76 -10.38 -0.36
N ASN A 116 3.54 -10.97 -1.26
CA ASN A 116 3.26 -10.96 -2.70
C ASN A 116 1.92 -11.62 -3.03
N ALA A 117 1.63 -12.79 -2.45
CA ALA A 117 0.39 -13.52 -2.70
C ALA A 117 -0.84 -12.74 -2.18
N LEU A 118 -0.77 -12.23 -0.95
CA LEU A 118 -1.86 -11.53 -0.30
C LEU A 118 -2.10 -10.16 -0.94
N HIS A 119 -1.06 -9.35 -1.14
CA HIS A 119 -1.16 -8.02 -1.75
C HIS A 119 -1.72 -8.10 -3.17
N ARG A 120 -1.17 -8.99 -4.01
CA ARG A 120 -1.68 -9.22 -5.37
C ARG A 120 -3.15 -9.63 -5.34
N GLN A 121 -3.52 -10.61 -4.51
CA GLN A 121 -4.90 -11.10 -4.43
C GLN A 121 -5.89 -10.04 -3.94
N MET A 122 -5.44 -9.08 -3.13
CA MET A 122 -6.27 -7.93 -2.70
C MET A 122 -6.56 -6.95 -3.84
N HIS A 123 -5.62 -6.77 -4.77
CA HIS A 123 -5.72 -5.85 -5.90
C HIS A 123 -6.27 -6.50 -7.18
N ILE A 124 -6.03 -7.80 -7.36
CA ILE A 124 -6.52 -8.62 -8.47
C ILE A 124 -7.19 -9.85 -7.85
N PRO A 125 -8.48 -9.77 -7.48
CA PRO A 125 -9.17 -10.90 -6.86
C PRO A 125 -9.34 -12.06 -7.85
N GLU A 126 -8.65 -13.17 -7.59
CA GLU A 126 -8.78 -14.43 -8.32
C GLU A 126 -9.52 -15.48 -7.45
N ASP A 127 -9.91 -16.59 -8.07
CA ASP A 127 -10.56 -17.70 -7.35
C ASP A 127 -9.53 -18.60 -6.65
N VAL A 128 -9.05 -18.16 -5.48
CA VAL A 128 -8.04 -18.89 -4.67
C VAL A 128 -8.66 -19.52 -3.43
N PHE A 129 -8.09 -20.64 -2.98
CA PHE A 129 -8.64 -21.44 -1.86
C PHE A 129 -8.76 -20.68 -0.52
N PHE A 130 -7.98 -19.61 -0.33
CA PHE A 130 -7.98 -18.79 0.89
C PHE A 130 -8.84 -17.52 0.78
N LYS A 131 -9.53 -17.28 -0.35
CA LYS A 131 -10.30 -16.04 -0.59
C LYS A 131 -11.38 -15.77 0.46
N ASP A 132 -11.92 -16.84 1.06
CA ASP A 132 -13.00 -16.77 2.06
C ASP A 132 -12.49 -16.85 3.51
N TRP A 133 -11.18 -17.01 3.71
CA TRP A 133 -10.61 -17.10 5.06
C TRP A 133 -10.81 -15.80 5.83
N LYS A 134 -11.26 -15.92 7.09
CA LYS A 134 -11.52 -14.76 7.96
C LYS A 134 -10.28 -13.88 8.13
N VAL A 135 -9.11 -14.50 8.23
CA VAL A 135 -7.81 -13.81 8.35
C VAL A 135 -7.50 -13.04 7.07
N TYR A 136 -7.55 -13.67 5.90
CA TYR A 136 -7.36 -12.99 4.61
C TYR A 136 -8.31 -11.80 4.46
N ARG A 137 -9.61 -11.99 4.74
CA ARG A 137 -10.59 -10.89 4.63
C ARG A 137 -10.37 -9.78 5.64
N PHE A 138 -9.83 -10.09 6.82
CA PHE A 138 -9.37 -9.06 7.76
C PHE A 138 -8.22 -8.25 7.16
N LEU A 139 -7.19 -8.91 6.65
CA LEU A 139 -6.04 -8.25 6.03
C LEU A 139 -6.44 -7.43 4.79
N ALA A 140 -7.36 -7.93 3.96
CA ALA A 140 -7.86 -7.22 2.80
C ALA A 140 -8.61 -5.93 3.19
N ARG A 141 -9.42 -5.95 4.25
CA ARG A 141 -10.03 -4.73 4.80
C ARG A 141 -8.99 -3.78 5.41
N TYR A 142 -7.98 -4.35 6.04
CA TYR A 142 -6.90 -3.60 6.66
C TYR A 142 -6.10 -2.83 5.59
N HIS A 143 -5.68 -3.50 4.53
CA HIS A 143 -5.00 -2.91 3.38
C HIS A 143 -5.91 -1.99 2.55
N PHE A 144 -7.21 -2.30 2.43
CA PHE A 144 -8.17 -1.35 1.85
C PHE A 144 -8.13 0.00 2.59
N MET A 145 -8.10 -0.02 3.92
CA MET A 145 -8.03 1.21 4.70
C MET A 145 -6.69 1.95 4.52
N HIS A 146 -5.60 1.24 4.25
CA HIS A 146 -4.33 1.83 3.86
C HIS A 146 -4.49 2.67 2.57
N HIS A 147 -5.11 2.11 1.53
CA HIS A 147 -5.42 2.84 0.29
C HIS A 147 -6.38 4.02 0.46
N GLN A 148 -7.22 4.02 1.50
CA GLN A 148 -8.10 5.15 1.80
C GLN A 148 -7.41 6.23 2.66
N MET A 149 -6.34 5.87 3.36
CA MET A 149 -5.64 6.68 4.36
C MET A 149 -4.15 6.32 4.35
N ASN A 150 -3.42 6.76 3.32
CA ASN A 150 -2.04 6.33 2.98
C ASN A 150 -1.00 6.50 4.12
N GLY A 151 -1.31 7.26 5.19
CA GLY A 151 -0.49 7.40 6.39
C GLY A 151 -0.78 6.39 7.52
N ARG A 152 -1.53 5.31 7.27
CA ARG A 152 -1.96 4.31 8.25
C ARG A 152 -1.91 2.90 7.64
N ASN A 153 -1.91 1.86 8.49
CA ASN A 153 -1.98 0.45 8.09
C ASN A 153 -0.85 0.00 7.15
N PHE A 154 0.40 0.09 7.59
CA PHE A 154 1.58 -0.21 6.75
C PHE A 154 1.92 -1.71 6.68
N ASN A 155 1.48 -2.55 7.61
CA ASN A 155 1.72 -3.98 7.50
C ASN A 155 0.62 -4.67 6.69
N VAL A 156 1.00 -5.55 5.76
CA VAL A 156 0.08 -6.29 4.87
C VAL A 156 -0.18 -7.71 5.37
N VAL A 157 0.85 -8.45 5.81
CA VAL A 157 0.71 -9.88 6.15
C VAL A 157 0.19 -10.08 7.58
N CYS A 158 0.78 -9.38 8.54
CA CYS A 158 0.32 -9.41 9.92
C CYS A 158 0.71 -8.08 10.60
N PRO A 159 -0.25 -7.30 11.13
CA PRO A 159 -0.03 -5.89 11.48
C PRO A 159 0.45 -5.63 12.91
N LEU A 160 1.42 -6.40 13.39
CA LEU A 160 1.97 -6.24 14.74
C LEU A 160 2.53 -4.82 14.96
N ALA A 161 3.45 -4.36 14.12
CA ALA A 161 4.10 -3.06 14.31
C ALA A 161 3.10 -1.91 14.23
N ASP A 162 2.12 -1.95 13.32
CA ASP A 162 1.06 -0.95 13.29
C ASP A 162 0.21 -0.91 14.56
N PHE A 163 -0.12 -2.06 15.15
CA PHE A 163 -0.85 -2.09 16.42
C PHE A 163 -0.01 -1.53 17.56
N VAL A 164 1.26 -1.94 17.66
CA VAL A 164 2.18 -1.45 18.70
C VAL A 164 2.40 0.07 18.58
N LEU A 165 2.55 0.57 17.35
CA LEU A 165 2.79 1.98 17.05
C LEU A 165 1.49 2.79 16.89
N CYS A 166 0.32 2.19 17.12
CA CYS A 166 -0.99 2.83 17.00
C CYS A 166 -1.23 3.49 15.63
N ARG A 167 -0.75 2.86 14.55
CA ARG A 167 -0.88 3.32 13.16
C ARG A 167 -2.06 2.70 12.42
N THR A 168 -3.03 2.16 13.15
CA THR A 168 -4.25 1.61 12.57
C THR A 168 -5.27 2.68 12.17
N ALA A 169 -5.92 2.51 11.02
CA ALA A 169 -7.03 3.35 10.56
C ALA A 169 -8.39 2.85 11.06
N LYS A 170 -9.29 3.78 11.38
CA LYS A 170 -10.71 3.49 11.67
C LYS A 170 -11.56 3.76 10.42
N PRO A 171 -12.42 2.83 9.99
CA PRO A 171 -13.25 3.02 8.81
C PRO A 171 -14.35 4.05 9.06
N ARG A 172 -14.60 4.93 8.08
CA ARG A 172 -15.77 5.82 8.04
C ARG A 172 -16.95 5.10 7.39
N VAL A 173 -18.15 5.69 7.48
CA VAL A 173 -19.37 5.13 6.86
C VAL A 173 -19.20 4.88 5.36
N ARG A 174 -18.54 5.80 4.63
CA ARG A 174 -18.26 5.64 3.20
C ARG A 174 -17.35 4.45 2.91
N ASP A 175 -16.35 4.23 3.77
CA ASP A 175 -15.38 3.15 3.64
C ASP A 175 -16.07 1.79 3.86
N ILE A 176 -16.99 1.70 4.83
CA ILE A 176 -17.83 0.52 5.06
C ILE A 176 -18.71 0.20 3.85
N ARG A 177 -19.32 1.21 3.22
CA ARG A 177 -20.12 1.00 1.99
C ARG A 177 -19.25 0.47 0.86
N ASN A 178 -18.05 1.03 0.67
CA ASN A 178 -17.11 0.55 -0.33
C ASN A 178 -16.70 -0.90 -0.07
N MET A 179 -16.31 -1.23 1.17
CA MET A 179 -15.97 -2.62 1.53
C MET A 179 -17.12 -3.60 1.31
N LEU A 180 -18.38 -3.20 1.52
CA LEU A 180 -19.54 -4.05 1.23
C LEU A 180 -19.71 -4.27 -0.27
N THR A 181 -19.58 -3.21 -1.08
CA THR A 181 -19.65 -3.30 -2.55
C THR A 181 -18.51 -4.13 -3.15
N LEU A 182 -17.33 -4.10 -2.51
CA LEU A 182 -16.15 -4.90 -2.89
C LEU A 182 -16.19 -6.33 -2.35
N GLY A 183 -17.20 -6.72 -1.57
CA GLY A 183 -17.28 -8.06 -0.95
C GLY A 183 -16.30 -8.30 0.21
N LEU A 184 -15.53 -7.30 0.63
CA LEU A 184 -14.60 -7.38 1.76
C LEU A 184 -15.33 -7.48 3.12
N LEU A 185 -16.57 -6.98 3.17
CA LEU A 185 -17.51 -7.16 4.27
C LEU A 185 -18.74 -7.93 3.80
N TYR A 186 -19.33 -8.75 4.69
CA TYR A 186 -20.62 -9.35 4.43
C TYR A 186 -21.76 -8.62 5.12
N PRO A 187 -22.87 -8.37 4.41
CA PRO A 187 -24.08 -7.85 5.02
C PRO A 187 -24.67 -8.85 6.03
N ARG A 188 -24.89 -8.38 7.26
CA ARG A 188 -25.45 -9.16 8.37
C ARG A 188 -26.95 -9.48 8.20
N THR A 189 -27.69 -8.67 7.44
CA THR A 189 -29.16 -8.80 7.29
C THR A 189 -29.57 -8.91 5.83
N ILE A 190 -30.71 -9.57 5.57
CA ILE A 190 -31.29 -9.72 4.23
C ILE A 190 -31.56 -8.34 3.61
N ARG A 191 -32.14 -7.41 4.38
CA ARG A 191 -32.36 -6.03 3.93
C ARG A 191 -31.08 -5.34 3.47
N MET A 192 -29.96 -5.59 4.16
CA MET A 192 -28.66 -5.03 3.78
C MET A 192 -28.09 -5.71 2.53
N ARG A 193 -28.31 -7.02 2.33
CA ARG A 193 -27.96 -7.72 1.08
C ARG A 193 -28.65 -7.09 -0.12
N SER A 194 -29.97 -6.89 -0.06
CA SER A 194 -30.73 -6.28 -1.16
C SER A 194 -30.26 -4.84 -1.46
N ARG A 195 -29.93 -4.06 -0.42
CA ARG A 195 -29.39 -2.70 -0.59
C ARG A 195 -28.02 -2.70 -1.27
N VAL A 196 -27.10 -3.57 -0.84
CA VAL A 196 -25.75 -3.68 -1.41
C VAL A 196 -25.80 -4.17 -2.86
N ALA A 197 -26.69 -5.12 -3.17
CA ALA A 197 -26.92 -5.56 -4.54
C ALA A 197 -27.28 -4.37 -5.46
N GLY A 198 -28.23 -3.54 -5.03
CA GLY A 198 -28.62 -2.33 -5.77
C GLY A 198 -27.55 -1.22 -5.84
N TRP A 199 -26.53 -1.24 -4.98
CA TRP A 199 -25.36 -0.34 -5.11
C TRP A 199 -24.37 -0.86 -6.14
N SER A 200 -24.14 -2.18 -6.13
CA SER A 200 -23.21 -2.86 -7.04
C SER A 200 -23.69 -2.68 -8.49
N THR A 201 -24.98 -2.91 -8.77
CA THR A 201 -25.57 -2.72 -10.10
C THR A 201 -25.40 -1.29 -10.63
N ARG A 202 -25.58 -0.28 -9.77
CA ARG A 202 -25.39 1.14 -10.16
C ARG A 202 -23.92 1.46 -10.45
N ARG A 203 -22.99 0.93 -9.65
CA ARG A 203 -21.55 1.10 -9.88
C ARG A 203 -21.14 0.53 -11.24
N PHE A 204 -21.63 -0.66 -11.60
CA PHE A 204 -21.39 -1.26 -12.92
C PHE A 204 -22.00 -0.43 -14.06
N ALA A 205 -23.23 0.06 -13.91
CA ALA A 205 -23.87 0.90 -14.94
C ALA A 205 -23.09 2.20 -15.21
N THR A 206 -22.64 2.90 -14.15
CA THR A 206 -21.83 4.12 -14.29
C THR A 206 -20.44 3.82 -14.87
N GLN A 207 -19.88 2.63 -14.62
CA GLN A 207 -18.61 2.19 -15.20
C GLN A 207 -18.71 1.93 -16.70
N VAL A 208 -19.74 1.23 -17.15
CA VAL A 208 -19.96 0.97 -18.58
C VAL A 208 -20.20 2.29 -19.32
N SER A 209 -21.02 3.19 -18.79
CA SER A 209 -21.29 4.48 -19.44
C SER A 209 -20.05 5.39 -19.56
N MET A 210 -19.08 5.29 -18.63
CA MET A 210 -17.83 6.05 -18.73
C MET A 210 -16.83 5.42 -19.71
N ASN A 211 -16.84 4.09 -19.87
CA ASN A 211 -15.93 3.38 -20.77
C ASN A 211 -16.42 3.38 -22.23
N VAL A 212 -17.73 3.49 -22.46
CA VAL A 212 -18.30 3.62 -23.82
C VAL A 212 -18.01 4.99 -24.44
N ASN A 213 -17.75 6.02 -23.63
CA ASN A 213 -17.34 7.35 -24.11
C ASN A 213 -15.81 7.50 -24.28
N SER A 214 -15.03 6.48 -23.95
CA SER A 214 -13.60 6.41 -24.27
C SER A 214 -13.36 5.49 -25.47
N GLU A 215 -14.15 5.68 -26.53
CA GLU A 215 -13.77 5.19 -27.86
C GLU A 215 -12.32 5.62 -28.13
N ALA A 216 -11.53 4.65 -28.59
CA ALA A 216 -10.11 4.75 -28.79
C ALA A 216 -9.74 6.05 -29.52
N LEU A 217 -8.92 6.89 -28.87
CA LEU A 217 -8.21 7.93 -29.59
C LEU A 217 -7.43 7.25 -30.72
N PRO A 218 -7.62 7.68 -31.98
CA PRO A 218 -6.85 7.16 -33.10
C PRO A 218 -5.36 7.25 -32.75
N THR A 219 -4.59 6.23 -33.09
CA THR A 219 -3.14 6.12 -32.80
C THR A 219 -2.33 7.37 -33.17
N ALA A 220 -2.81 8.17 -34.12
CA ALA A 220 -2.22 9.46 -34.52
C ALA A 220 -2.37 10.61 -33.48
N ASP A 221 -3.29 10.50 -32.53
CA ASP A 221 -3.48 11.48 -31.45
C ASP A 221 -2.70 11.11 -30.18
N LEU A 222 -2.37 9.84 -29.98
CA LEU A 222 -1.49 9.40 -28.90
C LEU A 222 -0.05 9.89 -29.14
N GLU A 223 0.46 9.80 -30.37
CA GLU A 223 1.77 10.38 -30.73
C GLU A 223 1.79 11.90 -30.58
N ARG A 224 0.71 12.59 -30.97
CA ARG A 224 0.60 14.05 -30.76
C ARG A 224 0.51 14.42 -29.29
N HIS A 225 -0.13 13.61 -28.45
CA HIS A 225 -0.20 13.85 -27.01
C HIS A 225 1.16 13.64 -26.33
N ILE A 226 1.88 12.55 -26.67
CA ILE A 226 3.24 12.26 -26.17
C ILE A 226 4.22 13.38 -26.57
N LEU A 227 4.14 13.87 -27.81
CA LEU A 227 4.98 14.98 -28.28
C LEU A 227 4.62 16.31 -27.59
N ARG A 228 3.35 16.55 -27.27
CA ARG A 228 2.93 17.73 -26.49
C ARG A 228 3.44 17.69 -25.04
N THR A 229 3.34 16.54 -24.38
CA THR A 229 3.81 16.38 -22.99
C THR A 229 5.34 16.53 -22.88
N ASN A 230 6.10 16.03 -23.86
CA ASN A 230 7.57 16.17 -23.87
C ASN A 230 8.03 17.61 -24.15
N ASN A 231 7.31 18.36 -24.98
CA ASN A 231 7.61 19.78 -25.21
C ASN A 231 7.21 20.67 -24.02
N THR A 232 6.18 20.27 -23.26
CA THR A 232 5.76 21.00 -22.05
C THR A 232 6.77 20.77 -20.91
N LEU A 233 7.30 19.55 -20.75
CA LEU A 233 8.35 19.25 -19.78
C LEU A 233 9.67 20.00 -20.08
N ARG A 234 10.07 20.10 -21.36
CA ARG A 234 11.25 20.89 -21.75
C ARG A 234 11.09 22.40 -21.56
N SER A 235 9.88 22.95 -21.64
CA SER A 235 9.65 24.38 -21.35
C SER A 235 9.58 24.69 -19.86
N TRP A 236 9.27 23.68 -19.03
CA TRP A 236 9.28 23.79 -17.57
C TRP A 236 10.71 23.69 -17.00
N GLU A 237 11.59 22.89 -17.61
CA GLU A 237 13.01 22.84 -17.24
C GLU A 237 13.78 24.11 -17.64
N SER A 238 13.41 24.78 -18.74
CA SER A 238 14.09 26.00 -19.20
C SER A 238 13.63 27.30 -18.53
N SER A 239 12.49 27.29 -17.82
CA SER A 239 11.91 28.50 -17.22
C SER A 239 12.18 28.69 -15.72
N GLY A 240 12.94 27.79 -15.08
CA GLY A 240 13.41 27.96 -13.70
C GLY A 240 12.32 28.17 -12.64
N ARG A 241 11.05 27.85 -12.93
CA ARG A 241 9.92 28.00 -12.00
C ARG A 241 9.44 26.64 -11.49
N LEU A 242 10.19 26.07 -10.57
CA LEU A 242 9.66 25.09 -9.62
C LEU A 242 9.37 25.80 -8.30
N ASN A 243 8.21 26.46 -8.21
CA ASN A 243 7.60 26.73 -6.92
C ASN A 243 7.00 25.41 -6.42
N VAL A 244 7.82 24.63 -5.73
CA VAL A 244 7.35 23.56 -4.86
C VAL A 244 6.53 24.24 -3.76
N VAL A 245 5.21 24.14 -3.83
CA VAL A 245 4.34 24.46 -2.70
C VAL A 245 4.57 23.35 -1.66
N ASN A 246 5.62 23.53 -0.86
CA ASN A 246 5.71 22.87 0.43
C ASN A 246 4.66 23.55 1.31
N SER A 247 3.58 22.85 1.63
CA SER A 247 2.72 23.25 2.73
C SER A 247 3.55 23.16 4.02
N PRO A 248 3.80 24.24 4.77
CA PRO A 248 4.68 24.23 5.94
C PRO A 248 4.08 23.49 7.16
N ASP A 249 2.83 23.04 7.09
CA ASP A 249 2.09 22.61 8.28
C ASP A 249 2.16 21.09 8.59
N GLU A 250 2.92 20.29 7.85
CA GLU A 250 3.05 18.83 8.11
C GLU A 250 4.42 18.38 8.66
N ALA A 251 5.37 19.30 8.87
CA ALA A 251 6.74 18.95 9.27
C ALA A 251 7.01 18.96 10.79
N LEU A 252 6.03 19.34 11.63
CA LEU A 252 6.17 19.31 13.08
C LEU A 252 5.28 18.21 13.65
N GLY A 253 5.90 17.06 13.91
CA GLY A 253 5.27 15.94 14.59
C GLY A 253 4.95 16.30 16.04
N GLU A 254 3.74 16.82 16.27
CA GLU A 254 3.11 16.82 17.59
C GLU A 254 3.15 15.38 18.17
N PRO A 255 3.57 15.20 19.44
CA PRO A 255 3.56 13.90 20.08
C PRO A 255 2.12 13.36 20.12
N LEU A 256 1.92 12.16 19.56
CA LEU A 256 0.60 11.56 19.46
C LEU A 256 0.02 11.28 20.85
N PRO A 257 -1.26 11.60 21.10
CA PRO A 257 -1.90 11.26 22.36
C PRO A 257 -1.95 9.72 22.54
N PRO A 258 -1.87 9.23 23.80
CA PRO A 258 -1.88 7.80 24.08
C PRO A 258 -3.17 7.14 23.59
N CYS A 259 -3.04 5.88 23.16
CA CYS A 259 -4.07 5.05 22.52
C CYS A 259 -5.45 5.01 23.24
N ASN A 260 -5.49 5.35 24.54
CA ASN A 260 -6.69 5.30 25.37
C ASN A 260 -7.41 6.65 25.57
N ALA A 261 -6.88 7.77 25.06
CA ALA A 261 -7.43 9.10 25.34
C ALA A 261 -8.72 9.45 24.55
N GLN A 262 -9.12 8.67 23.54
CA GLN A 262 -10.29 8.99 22.71
C GLN A 262 -11.64 8.45 23.23
N HIS A 263 -11.71 7.91 24.45
CA HIS A 263 -12.93 7.28 24.96
C HIS A 263 -13.77 8.10 25.96
N LYS A 264 -13.43 9.37 26.21
CA LYS A 264 -14.22 10.24 27.11
C LYS A 264 -14.45 11.62 26.48
N SER A 265 -15.60 11.82 25.83
CA SER A 265 -16.28 13.11 25.77
C SER A 265 -17.54 13.01 24.90
N THR A 266 -18.63 12.51 25.47
CA THR A 266 -20.00 12.97 25.16
C THR A 266 -20.91 12.52 26.30
N ARG A 267 -21.03 13.37 27.32
CA ARG A 267 -22.22 13.52 28.18
C ARG A 267 -22.09 14.84 28.94
N SER A 268 -22.70 15.87 28.37
CA SER A 268 -23.26 17.03 29.05
C SER A 268 -24.37 17.55 28.16
#